data_AF-A0A418C0S7-F1
#
_entry.id   AF-A0A418C0S7-F1
#
_cell.length_a   1.000
_cell.length_b   1.000
_cell.length_c   1.000
_cell.angle_alpha   90.00
_cell.angle_beta   90.00
_cell.angle_gamma   90.00
#
_symmetry.space_group_name_H-M   'P 1'
#
loop_
_entity.id
_entity.type
_entity.pdbx_description
1 polymer ?
#
loop_
_entity_poly.entity_id
_entity_poly.type
_entity_poly.pdbx_seq_one_letter_code
_entity_poly.pdbx_strand_id
1 'polypeptide(L)'
;MSATTEDGVAAAALAWFRKTIPDKKHALNEHTIFSAIVLHETQIGDDADATHERFQVLSAGTGTKCVGVSGLCRDGFVVADSHAEAVCRRSFLRYLYQDQKHMPPDSIFEFAPVDSTTLVGPLQRRRRLKPSCRLYMYISEAPCGDGALYDLTDTTLEVIHESKLKKQKLDHPNDEVVTVPRRTTGAKQADSTAHSNAIGVARVKSGRSDILPANRTLSMSCSDKLCRWVVLSGVVVSQVQDADPTSFRGSCPCIVCSYIRVEGPGCATYITTKHPFPLSRSATRTSASGLSLNWTFGLSSLDDASVEYTIGARGVKMGAKKVLNDVNSKQKMSSRLSRRRLGRLAIALVGSEEGDLSPIATYDALKAVATSEAGTAFKKGSGGGFLIHRHNWKPRYLVLTLDALLYFDHQDGHLKGSVDLSDVYDTLALEIMPKDCHKTGHSAASEWRLRINTPSRQFVMAASCERDMREWVEALLSVFRANERRRSDTNRRQKATSSAASSQWTTNHPQVLCGTTMTF
;
A
#
# COMPACT_ATOMS: atom_id res chain seq x y z
N MET A 1 4.59 -37.73 8.41
CA MET A 1 5.20 -36.41 8.67
C MET A 1 4.14 -35.54 9.32
N SER A 2 4.44 -34.89 10.45
CA SER A 2 3.49 -33.91 11.02
C SER A 2 3.25 -32.78 10.02
N ALA A 3 2.08 -32.15 10.07
CA ALA A 3 1.80 -30.98 9.26
C ALA A 3 2.74 -29.84 9.71
N THR A 4 3.35 -29.15 8.74
CA THR A 4 4.18 -27.97 9.01
C THR A 4 3.29 -26.76 9.29
N THR A 5 3.81 -25.71 9.93
CA THR A 5 3.06 -24.45 10.12
C THR A 5 2.57 -23.88 8.78
N GLU A 6 3.37 -24.01 7.73
CA GLU A 6 3.08 -23.55 6.38
C GLU A 6 1.92 -24.34 5.75
N ASP A 7 1.87 -25.65 5.99
CA ASP A 7 0.73 -26.47 5.59
C ASP A 7 -0.54 -26.06 6.36
N GLY A 8 -0.43 -25.74 7.65
CA GLY A 8 -1.53 -25.19 8.46
C GLY A 8 -2.07 -23.86 7.90
N VAL A 9 -1.17 -22.96 7.49
CA VAL A 9 -1.52 -21.69 6.83
C VAL A 9 -2.27 -21.94 5.53
N ALA A 10 -1.75 -22.80 4.66
CA ALA A 10 -2.38 -23.09 3.37
C ALA A 10 -3.72 -23.80 3.53
N ALA A 11 -3.81 -24.77 4.45
CA ALA A 11 -5.05 -25.47 4.78
C ALA A 11 -6.13 -24.50 5.26
N ALA A 12 -5.80 -23.59 6.19
CA ALA A 12 -6.74 -22.59 6.70
C ALA A 12 -7.22 -21.62 5.59
N ALA A 13 -6.31 -21.15 4.73
CA ALA A 13 -6.65 -20.28 3.62
C ALA A 13 -7.60 -20.98 2.62
N LEU A 14 -7.32 -22.22 2.23
CA LEU A 14 -8.16 -22.97 1.30
C LEU A 14 -9.50 -23.39 1.92
N ALA A 15 -9.51 -23.78 3.19
CA ALA A 15 -10.74 -24.10 3.91
C ALA A 15 -11.67 -22.90 3.96
N TRP A 16 -11.13 -21.71 4.23
CA TRP A 16 -11.88 -20.46 4.14
C TRP A 16 -12.43 -20.23 2.73
N PHE A 17 -11.59 -20.37 1.69
CA PHE A 17 -12.03 -20.14 0.31
C PHE A 17 -13.21 -21.05 -0.09
N ARG A 18 -13.08 -22.36 0.17
CA ARG A 18 -14.12 -23.36 -0.15
C ARG A 18 -15.41 -23.11 0.63
N LYS A 19 -15.31 -22.67 1.88
CA LYS A 19 -16.48 -22.38 2.73
C LYS A 19 -17.19 -21.09 2.32
N THR A 20 -16.43 -20.05 1.97
CA THR A 20 -16.97 -18.69 1.84
C THR A 20 -17.34 -18.33 0.40
N ILE A 21 -16.69 -18.93 -0.58
CA ILE A 21 -16.89 -18.58 -1.99
C ILE A 21 -17.79 -19.61 -2.67
N PRO A 22 -18.99 -19.23 -3.15
CA PRO A 22 -19.88 -20.18 -3.82
C PRO A 22 -19.31 -20.63 -5.18
N ASP A 23 -19.41 -21.92 -5.48
CA ASP A 23 -18.91 -22.51 -6.74
C ASP A 23 -19.46 -21.79 -7.99
N LYS A 24 -20.74 -21.37 -7.96
CA LYS A 24 -21.40 -20.67 -9.07
C LYS A 24 -20.84 -19.29 -9.39
N LYS A 25 -20.01 -18.70 -8.51
CA LYS A 25 -19.41 -17.36 -8.72
C LYS A 25 -18.11 -17.40 -9.51
N HIS A 26 -17.60 -18.59 -9.82
CA HIS A 26 -16.48 -18.80 -10.71
C HIS A 26 -16.91 -19.67 -11.88
N ALA A 27 -16.73 -19.16 -13.10
CA ALA A 27 -17.00 -19.97 -14.27
C ALA A 27 -15.95 -21.09 -14.36
N LEU A 28 -16.37 -22.31 -14.73
CA LEU A 28 -15.46 -23.46 -14.84
C LEU A 28 -14.33 -23.26 -15.87
N ASN A 29 -14.47 -22.27 -16.74
CA ASN A 29 -13.49 -21.87 -17.74
C ASN A 29 -12.70 -20.61 -17.35
N GLU A 30 -12.75 -20.15 -16.10
CA GLU A 30 -11.97 -19.03 -15.60
C GLU A 30 -10.92 -19.48 -14.58
N HIS A 31 -9.75 -18.83 -14.59
CA HIS A 31 -8.76 -18.95 -13.52
C HIS A 31 -8.60 -17.62 -12.78
N THR A 32 -8.19 -17.69 -11.51
CA THR A 32 -7.84 -16.53 -10.69
C THR A 32 -6.70 -16.86 -9.74
N ILE A 33 -6.13 -15.83 -9.11
CA ILE A 33 -5.20 -16.01 -7.99
C ILE A 33 -5.95 -15.71 -6.71
N PHE A 34 -5.64 -16.45 -5.65
CA PHE A 34 -6.15 -16.23 -4.31
C PHE A 34 -5.01 -15.93 -3.35
N SER A 35 -5.23 -14.95 -2.48
CA SER A 35 -4.30 -14.62 -1.40
C SER A 35 -5.06 -14.37 -0.10
N ALA A 36 -4.44 -14.75 1.01
CA ALA A 36 -4.98 -14.60 2.35
C ALA A 36 -3.88 -14.21 3.33
N ILE A 37 -4.19 -13.35 4.31
CA ILE A 37 -3.35 -13.17 5.49
C ILE A 37 -3.94 -14.03 6.61
N VAL A 38 -3.13 -14.94 7.11
CA VAL A 38 -3.47 -15.96 8.09
C VAL A 38 -2.68 -15.68 9.37
N LEU A 39 -3.42 -15.51 10.46
CA LEU A 39 -2.88 -15.54 11.81
C LEU A 39 -2.50 -16.97 12.16
N HIS A 40 -1.28 -17.17 12.65
CA HIS A 40 -0.90 -18.33 13.43
C HIS A 40 -0.71 -17.88 14.88
N GLU A 41 -1.49 -18.42 15.80
CA GLU A 41 -1.39 -18.12 17.23
C GLU A 41 -1.05 -19.40 18.00
N THR A 42 -0.02 -19.35 18.83
CA THR A 42 0.35 -20.43 19.75
C THR A 42 -0.26 -20.16 21.12
N GLN A 43 -1.09 -21.07 21.59
CA GLN A 43 -1.72 -21.01 22.92
C GLN A 43 -1.10 -22.07 23.82
N ILE A 44 -0.75 -21.68 25.04
CA ILE A 44 -0.28 -22.60 26.09
C ILE A 44 -1.56 -23.17 26.75
N GLY A 45 -1.74 -24.49 26.69
CA GLY A 45 -2.86 -25.16 27.35
C GLY A 45 -2.72 -25.18 28.87
N ASP A 46 -3.79 -25.59 29.56
CA ASP A 46 -3.79 -25.76 31.02
C ASP A 46 -2.84 -26.87 31.49
N ASP A 47 -2.55 -27.84 30.62
CA ASP A 47 -1.46 -28.80 30.79
C ASP A 47 -0.15 -28.22 30.25
N ALA A 48 0.88 -28.12 31.09
CA ALA A 48 2.15 -27.44 30.81
C ALA A 48 2.93 -27.95 29.57
N ASP A 49 2.52 -29.08 28.97
CA ASP A 49 3.12 -29.69 27.78
C ASP A 49 2.26 -29.61 26.50
N ALA A 50 1.01 -29.15 26.57
CA ALA A 50 0.11 -29.10 25.41
C ALA A 50 0.10 -27.72 24.76
N THR A 51 0.83 -27.56 23.64
CA THR A 51 0.73 -26.36 22.79
C THR A 51 -0.38 -26.52 21.77
N HIS A 52 -1.37 -25.63 21.79
CA HIS A 52 -2.43 -25.58 20.77
C HIS A 52 -2.11 -24.50 19.73
N GLU A 53 -2.07 -24.89 18.46
CA GLU A 53 -1.91 -23.96 17.34
C GLU A 53 -3.27 -23.57 16.76
N ARG A 54 -3.49 -22.28 16.56
CA ARG A 54 -4.70 -21.73 15.93
C ARG A 54 -4.33 -21.02 14.63
N PHE A 55 -4.99 -21.40 13.54
CA PHE A 55 -4.87 -20.73 12.24
C PHE A 55 -6.17 -19.99 11.89
N GLN A 56 -6.09 -18.68 11.62
CA GLN A 56 -7.27 -17.86 11.33
C GLN A 56 -7.03 -16.90 10.17
N VAL A 57 -7.90 -16.96 9.15
CA VAL A 57 -7.86 -16.01 8.04
C VAL A 57 -8.36 -14.64 8.53
N LEU A 58 -7.49 -13.64 8.50
CA LEU A 58 -7.81 -12.26 8.87
C LEU A 58 -8.25 -11.41 7.67
N SER A 59 -7.77 -11.75 6.48
CA SER A 59 -8.16 -11.08 5.26
C SER A 59 -7.94 -11.95 4.04
N ALA A 60 -8.69 -11.69 2.97
CA ALA A 60 -8.64 -12.45 1.73
C ALA A 60 -8.86 -11.56 0.52
N GLY A 61 -8.30 -11.98 -0.62
CA GLY A 61 -8.51 -11.34 -1.92
C GLY A 61 -8.27 -12.28 -3.09
N THR A 62 -8.96 -12.03 -4.21
CA THR A 62 -8.64 -12.64 -5.50
C THR A 62 -8.46 -11.61 -6.60
N GLY A 63 -7.82 -12.01 -7.69
CA GLY A 63 -7.82 -11.24 -8.93
C GLY A 63 -6.45 -11.17 -9.62
N THR A 64 -6.48 -10.70 -10.86
CA THR A 64 -5.33 -10.75 -11.80
C THR A 64 -5.22 -9.51 -12.69
N LYS A 65 -6.02 -8.47 -12.40
CA LYS A 65 -6.18 -7.30 -13.27
C LYS A 65 -5.78 -6.03 -12.52
N CYS A 66 -5.43 -5.01 -13.30
CA CYS A 66 -5.16 -3.67 -12.79
C CYS A 66 -5.87 -2.63 -13.66
N VAL A 67 -6.02 -1.44 -13.09
CA VAL A 67 -6.56 -0.29 -13.79
C VAL A 67 -5.44 0.38 -14.61
N GLY A 68 -5.74 0.71 -15.86
CA GLY A 68 -4.85 1.50 -16.72
C GLY A 68 -4.82 2.98 -16.33
N VAL A 69 -3.84 3.74 -16.81
CA VAL A 69 -3.66 5.17 -16.49
C VAL A 69 -4.94 5.99 -16.71
N SER A 70 -5.65 5.75 -17.81
CA SER A 70 -6.90 6.43 -18.17
C SER A 70 -8.04 6.18 -17.17
N GLY A 71 -8.00 5.08 -16.42
CA GLY A 71 -8.98 4.73 -15.40
C GLY A 71 -8.60 5.13 -13.98
N LEU A 72 -7.41 5.70 -13.78
CA LEU A 72 -6.97 6.13 -12.44
C LEU A 72 -7.83 7.30 -11.94
N CYS A 73 -8.25 7.21 -10.68
CA CYS A 73 -9.07 8.23 -10.04
C CYS A 73 -8.25 8.95 -8.96
N ARG A 74 -7.91 10.22 -9.22
CA ARG A 74 -7.18 11.07 -8.25
C ARG A 74 -7.91 11.22 -6.93
N ASP A 75 -9.25 11.27 -6.96
CA ASP A 75 -10.11 11.35 -5.76
C ASP A 75 -10.12 10.05 -4.93
N GLY A 76 -9.45 8.98 -5.38
CA GLY A 76 -9.22 7.78 -4.60
C GLY A 76 -10.40 6.81 -4.50
N PHE A 77 -11.40 6.91 -5.38
CA PHE A 77 -12.56 6.00 -5.41
C PHE A 77 -12.29 4.64 -6.08
N VAL A 78 -11.19 4.54 -6.83
CA VAL A 78 -10.82 3.36 -7.62
C VAL A 78 -9.71 2.58 -6.92
N VAL A 79 -9.81 1.26 -6.92
CA VAL A 79 -8.74 0.33 -6.55
C VAL A 79 -7.85 0.12 -7.77
N ALA A 80 -6.65 0.72 -7.78
CA ALA A 80 -5.77 0.71 -8.95
C ALA A 80 -5.19 -0.67 -9.29
N ASP A 81 -4.97 -1.51 -8.25
CA ASP A 81 -4.41 -2.84 -8.40
C ASP A 81 -5.33 -3.87 -7.75
N SER A 82 -5.92 -4.73 -8.58
CA SER A 82 -6.84 -5.80 -8.19
C SER A 82 -6.19 -7.18 -8.31
N HIS A 83 -4.86 -7.26 -8.25
CA HIS A 83 -4.17 -8.52 -7.98
C HIS A 83 -4.49 -9.02 -6.55
N ALA A 84 -4.59 -10.34 -6.39
CA ALA A 84 -4.99 -11.00 -5.14
C ALA A 84 -4.19 -10.52 -3.92
N GLU A 85 -2.86 -10.42 -4.04
CA GLU A 85 -1.94 -10.01 -2.98
C GLU A 85 -2.19 -8.55 -2.57
N ALA A 86 -2.38 -7.67 -3.57
CA ALA A 86 -2.66 -6.26 -3.34
C ALA A 86 -4.03 -6.05 -2.67
N VAL A 87 -5.04 -6.79 -3.11
CA VAL A 87 -6.40 -6.75 -2.55
C VAL A 87 -6.41 -7.29 -1.12
N CYS A 88 -5.78 -8.45 -0.90
CA CYS A 88 -5.65 -9.06 0.42
C CYS A 88 -4.97 -8.10 1.41
N ARG A 89 -3.85 -7.46 1.03
CA ARG A 89 -3.21 -6.45 1.89
C ARG A 89 -4.13 -5.27 2.20
N ARG A 90 -4.90 -4.78 1.22
CA ARG A 90 -5.83 -3.65 1.45
C ARG A 90 -6.94 -4.04 2.41
N SER A 91 -7.45 -5.27 2.31
CA SER A 91 -8.37 -5.84 3.29
C SER A 91 -7.73 -5.91 4.67
N PHE A 92 -6.47 -6.34 4.77
CA PHE A 92 -5.75 -6.36 6.05
C PHE A 92 -5.54 -4.96 6.65
N LEU A 93 -5.22 -3.94 5.84
CA LEU A 93 -5.20 -2.56 6.34
C LEU A 93 -6.55 -2.15 6.93
N ARG A 94 -7.65 -2.57 6.30
CA ARG A 94 -9.00 -2.32 6.81
C ARG A 94 -9.22 -3.02 8.16
N TYR A 95 -8.78 -4.27 8.31
CA TYR A 95 -8.77 -4.99 9.59
C TYR A 95 -7.99 -4.22 10.66
N LEU A 96 -6.75 -3.81 10.36
CA LEU A 96 -5.90 -3.04 11.28
C LEU A 96 -6.56 -1.74 11.74
N TYR A 97 -7.17 -0.97 10.83
CA TYR A 97 -7.83 0.27 11.21
C TYR A 97 -9.04 0.04 12.11
N GLN A 98 -9.72 -1.08 11.96
CA GLN A 98 -10.88 -1.40 12.77
C GLN A 98 -10.53 -2.00 14.12
N ASP A 99 -9.52 -2.88 14.15
CA ASP A 99 -8.96 -3.39 15.39
C ASP A 99 -8.44 -2.22 16.23
N GLN A 100 -7.70 -1.28 15.64
CA GLN A 100 -7.24 -0.08 16.34
C GLN A 100 -8.39 0.81 16.83
N LYS A 101 -9.47 0.93 16.05
CA LYS A 101 -10.61 1.78 16.41
C LYS A 101 -11.41 1.21 17.59
N HIS A 102 -11.67 -0.09 17.57
CA HIS A 102 -12.59 -0.73 18.52
C HIS A 102 -11.86 -1.42 19.67
N MET A 103 -10.57 -1.74 19.51
CA MET A 103 -9.73 -2.44 20.49
C MET A 103 -10.46 -3.63 21.12
N PRO A 104 -10.90 -4.61 20.31
CA PRO A 104 -11.74 -5.68 20.81
C PRO A 104 -10.97 -6.54 21.84
N PRO A 105 -11.65 -7.18 22.81
CA PRO A 105 -10.99 -7.97 23.86
C PRO A 105 -10.12 -9.11 23.32
N ASP A 106 -10.51 -9.70 22.19
CA ASP A 106 -9.82 -10.78 21.50
C ASP A 106 -8.78 -10.27 20.47
N SER A 107 -8.40 -9.00 20.53
CA SER A 107 -7.42 -8.44 19.60
C SER A 107 -6.08 -9.18 19.65
N ILE A 108 -5.47 -9.35 18.47
CA ILE A 108 -4.13 -9.92 18.32
C ILE A 108 -3.02 -8.93 18.66
N PHE A 109 -3.36 -7.68 19.00
CA PHE A 109 -2.40 -6.64 19.33
C PHE A 109 -2.52 -6.22 20.80
N GLU A 110 -1.38 -6.05 21.44
CA GLU A 110 -1.24 -5.53 22.80
C GLU A 110 -0.60 -4.14 22.78
N PHE A 111 -0.78 -3.36 23.84
CA PHE A 111 -0.03 -2.11 23.99
C PHE A 111 1.46 -2.44 24.09
N ALA A 112 2.30 -1.64 23.43
CA ALA A 112 3.73 -1.73 23.65
C ALA A 112 4.00 -1.42 25.15
N PRO A 113 4.91 -2.15 25.81
CA PRO A 113 5.28 -1.86 27.19
C PRO A 113 5.64 -0.39 27.35
N VAL A 114 5.07 0.25 28.35
CA VAL A 114 5.43 1.61 28.77
C VAL A 114 6.49 1.47 29.84
N ASP A 115 7.74 1.80 29.55
CA ASP A 115 8.75 1.90 30.61
C ASP A 115 8.36 3.10 31.49
N SER A 116 8.42 2.93 32.82
CA SER A 116 7.85 3.84 33.84
C SER A 116 8.42 5.27 33.88
N THR A 117 9.38 5.61 33.02
CA THR A 117 9.94 6.95 32.82
C THR A 117 9.44 7.63 31.54
N THR A 118 8.67 6.91 30.72
CA THR A 118 8.35 7.31 29.35
C THR A 118 6.89 7.72 29.23
N LEU A 119 6.69 8.73 28.38
CA LEU A 119 5.45 9.12 27.74
C LEU A 119 4.73 10.35 28.30
N VAL A 120 4.96 11.48 27.63
CA VAL A 120 3.94 12.51 27.38
C VAL A 120 3.91 12.74 25.87
N GLY A 121 2.90 12.21 25.16
CA GLY A 121 2.69 12.49 23.72
C GLY A 121 1.95 11.41 22.90
N PRO A 122 1.75 11.64 21.57
CA PRO A 122 0.99 10.77 20.66
C PRO A 122 1.49 9.32 20.55
N LEU A 123 2.70 9.05 21.04
CA LEU A 123 3.36 7.75 21.04
C LEU A 123 2.81 6.79 22.11
N GLN A 124 1.99 7.26 23.06
CA GLN A 124 1.33 6.44 24.11
C GLN A 124 0.38 5.35 23.60
N ARG A 125 -0.05 5.39 22.34
CA ARG A 125 -1.05 4.47 21.79
C ARG A 125 -0.48 3.45 20.80
N ARG A 126 0.84 3.25 20.76
CA ARG A 126 1.43 2.23 19.89
C ARG A 126 1.10 0.84 20.41
N ARG A 127 0.53 0.02 19.52
CA ARG A 127 0.23 -1.39 19.77
C ARG A 127 1.15 -2.24 18.91
N ARG A 128 1.56 -3.39 19.45
CA ARG A 128 2.39 -4.38 18.76
C ARG A 128 1.60 -5.69 18.63
N LEU A 129 1.98 -6.51 17.66
CA LEU A 129 1.46 -7.88 17.57
C LEU A 129 1.87 -8.63 18.84
N LYS A 130 0.94 -9.40 19.43
CA LYS A 130 1.24 -10.24 20.59
C LYS A 130 2.39 -11.22 20.27
N PRO A 131 3.29 -11.53 21.21
CA PRO A 131 4.38 -12.48 20.98
C PRO A 131 3.93 -13.89 20.57
N SER A 132 2.72 -14.29 20.99
CA SER A 132 2.08 -15.57 20.61
C SER A 132 1.59 -15.60 19.16
N CYS A 133 1.54 -14.45 18.49
CA CYS A 133 0.92 -14.28 17.17
C CYS A 133 1.98 -14.09 16.08
N ARG A 134 1.78 -14.76 14.95
CA ARG A 134 2.54 -14.62 13.72
C ARG A 134 1.59 -14.43 12.53
N LEU A 135 2.03 -13.69 11.53
CA LEU A 135 1.23 -13.37 10.34
C LEU A 135 1.87 -13.95 9.09
N TYR A 136 1.14 -14.78 8.37
CA TYR A 136 1.60 -15.36 7.11
C TYR A 136 0.71 -14.88 5.96
N MET A 137 1.31 -14.58 4.81
CA MET A 137 0.55 -14.40 3.58
C MET A 137 0.58 -15.70 2.76
N TYR A 138 -0.58 -16.30 2.55
CA TYR A 138 -0.76 -17.34 1.55
C TYR A 138 -0.99 -16.73 0.16
N ILE A 139 -0.41 -17.31 -0.88
CA ILE A 139 -0.63 -16.97 -2.29
C ILE A 139 -0.75 -18.27 -3.10
N SER A 140 -1.84 -18.43 -3.84
CA SER A 140 -2.13 -19.66 -4.59
C SER A 140 -1.24 -19.88 -5.82
N GLU A 141 -0.43 -18.90 -6.19
CA GLU A 141 0.51 -18.95 -7.31
C GLU A 141 1.64 -17.94 -7.04
N ALA A 142 2.82 -18.15 -7.61
CA ALA A 142 3.92 -17.20 -7.45
C ALA A 142 3.53 -15.78 -7.90
N PRO A 143 3.86 -14.74 -7.10
CA PRO A 143 3.49 -13.36 -7.39
C PRO A 143 4.16 -12.88 -8.68
N CYS A 144 3.46 -12.04 -9.45
CA CYS A 144 4.04 -11.52 -10.69
C CYS A 144 5.29 -10.67 -10.43
N GLY A 145 6.20 -10.61 -11.40
CA GLY A 145 7.55 -10.09 -11.22
C GLY A 145 8.55 -11.23 -11.05
N ASP A 146 9.59 -11.02 -10.25
CA ASP A 146 10.74 -11.93 -10.10
C ASP A 146 10.36 -13.29 -9.53
N GLY A 147 9.42 -13.34 -8.58
CA GLY A 147 8.95 -14.58 -7.97
C GLY A 147 8.36 -15.57 -9.00
N ALA A 148 7.90 -15.06 -10.14
CA ALA A 148 7.32 -15.84 -11.22
C ALA A 148 8.27 -16.07 -12.41
N LEU A 149 9.57 -15.76 -12.26
CA LEU A 149 10.60 -16.06 -13.25
C LEU A 149 11.30 -17.38 -12.95
N TYR A 150 10.62 -18.49 -13.23
CA TYR A 150 11.13 -19.86 -13.09
C TYR A 150 10.93 -20.65 -14.39
N ASP A 151 11.63 -21.76 -14.53
CA ASP A 151 11.55 -22.62 -15.70
C ASP A 151 10.30 -23.50 -15.65
N LEU A 152 9.73 -23.78 -16.82
CA LEU A 152 8.58 -24.65 -16.96
C LEU A 152 9.04 -26.11 -17.13
N THR A 153 8.19 -27.05 -16.76
CA THR A 153 8.46 -28.48 -17.00
C THR A 153 8.49 -28.80 -18.49
N ASP A 154 9.27 -29.81 -18.89
CA ASP A 154 9.37 -30.25 -20.29
C ASP A 154 7.99 -30.56 -20.90
N THR A 155 7.13 -31.26 -20.15
CA THR A 155 5.75 -31.54 -20.57
C THR A 155 4.95 -30.27 -20.86
N THR A 156 5.15 -29.21 -20.08
CA THR A 156 4.47 -27.92 -20.31
C THR A 156 5.02 -27.24 -21.56
N LEU A 157 6.34 -27.30 -21.77
CA LEU A 157 7.01 -26.70 -22.92
C LEU A 157 6.57 -27.36 -24.23
N GLU A 158 6.43 -28.68 -24.25
CA GLU A 158 5.88 -29.44 -25.39
C GLU A 158 4.46 -28.95 -25.74
N VAL A 159 3.57 -28.87 -24.75
CA VAL A 159 2.18 -28.39 -24.95
C VAL A 159 2.16 -26.94 -25.49
N ILE A 160 3.02 -26.07 -24.97
CA ILE A 160 3.14 -24.68 -25.46
C ILE A 160 3.64 -24.67 -26.90
N HIS A 161 4.68 -25.46 -27.21
CA HIS A 161 5.28 -25.55 -28.54
C HIS A 161 4.24 -26.02 -29.58
N GLU A 162 3.50 -27.09 -29.29
CA GLU A 162 2.42 -27.57 -30.15
C GLU A 162 1.32 -26.51 -30.35
N SER A 163 0.95 -25.77 -29.31
CA SER A 163 -0.04 -24.69 -29.42
C SER A 163 0.43 -23.55 -30.32
N LYS A 164 1.73 -23.23 -30.31
CA LYS A 164 2.32 -22.23 -31.19
C LYS A 164 2.34 -22.70 -32.63
N LEU A 165 2.79 -23.93 -32.89
CA LEU A 165 2.77 -24.56 -34.22
C LEU A 165 1.38 -24.51 -34.86
N LYS A 166 0.32 -24.79 -34.09
CA LYS A 166 -1.07 -24.74 -34.56
C LYS A 166 -1.59 -23.32 -34.87
N LYS A 167 -0.99 -22.27 -34.29
CA LYS A 167 -1.44 -20.87 -34.42
C LYS A 167 -0.65 -20.08 -35.44
N GLN A 168 0.63 -20.41 -35.65
CA GLN A 168 1.48 -19.75 -36.62
C GLN A 168 1.16 -20.32 -38.00
N LYS A 169 0.62 -19.48 -38.89
CA LYS A 169 0.80 -19.71 -40.32
C LYS A 169 2.26 -19.36 -40.60
N LEU A 170 3.10 -20.36 -40.81
CA LEU A 170 4.49 -20.13 -41.18
C LEU A 170 4.49 -19.53 -42.58
N ASP A 171 4.94 -18.27 -42.71
CA ASP A 171 4.97 -17.56 -44.00
C ASP A 171 6.19 -18.02 -44.82
N HIS A 172 7.25 -18.51 -44.17
CA HIS A 172 8.44 -19.05 -44.81
C HIS A 172 8.84 -20.45 -44.29
N PRO A 173 9.42 -21.32 -45.15
CA PRO A 173 9.81 -22.69 -44.78
C PRO A 173 10.98 -22.78 -43.78
N ASN A 174 11.69 -21.68 -43.51
CA ASN A 174 12.77 -21.61 -42.51
C ASN A 174 12.33 -20.97 -41.18
N ASP A 175 11.05 -20.64 -41.01
CA ASP A 175 10.56 -20.06 -39.76
C ASP A 175 10.52 -21.14 -38.65
N GLU A 176 11.42 -21.03 -37.67
CA GLU A 176 11.41 -21.92 -36.50
C GLU A 176 10.50 -21.39 -35.38
N VAL A 177 9.68 -22.27 -34.81
CA VAL A 177 8.82 -21.93 -33.67
C VAL A 177 9.63 -22.02 -32.38
N VAL A 178 10.14 -20.87 -31.91
CA VAL A 178 10.89 -20.81 -30.64
C VAL A 178 9.95 -20.85 -29.44
N THR A 179 10.17 -21.80 -28.54
CA THR A 179 9.54 -21.86 -27.21
C THR A 179 10.54 -21.40 -26.15
N VAL A 180 10.15 -20.43 -25.33
CA VAL A 180 10.99 -19.94 -24.24
C VAL A 180 10.78 -20.88 -23.06
N PRO A 181 11.85 -21.49 -22.48
CA PRO A 181 11.73 -22.50 -21.42
C PRO A 181 11.25 -21.92 -20.08
N ARG A 182 11.19 -20.59 -19.98
CA ARG A 182 10.91 -19.86 -18.74
C ARG A 182 9.52 -19.27 -18.74
N ARG A 183 8.88 -19.28 -17.57
CA ARG A 183 7.62 -18.61 -17.35
C ARG A 183 7.75 -17.11 -17.58
N THR A 184 7.09 -16.61 -18.62
CA THR A 184 7.00 -15.17 -18.89
C THR A 184 5.82 -14.56 -18.14
N THR A 185 6.09 -13.63 -17.23
CA THR A 185 5.03 -12.83 -16.62
C THR A 185 4.61 -11.68 -17.54
N GLY A 186 3.42 -11.12 -17.33
CA GLY A 186 3.05 -9.87 -17.98
C GLY A 186 3.90 -8.66 -17.50
N ALA A 187 4.61 -8.79 -16.39
CA ALA A 187 5.35 -7.69 -15.81
C ALA A 187 6.55 -7.30 -16.70
N LYS A 188 6.77 -6.01 -16.86
CA LYS A 188 7.82 -5.39 -17.69
C LYS A 188 8.79 -4.63 -16.82
N GLN A 189 10.03 -4.46 -17.27
CA GLN A 189 10.97 -3.55 -16.61
C GLN A 189 10.34 -2.15 -16.47
N ALA A 190 10.48 -1.53 -15.30
CA ALA A 190 9.83 -0.25 -15.00
C ALA A 190 10.30 0.88 -15.93
N ASP A 191 11.61 0.93 -16.24
CA ASP A 191 12.21 2.05 -16.97
C ASP A 191 12.06 1.93 -18.49
N SER A 192 12.20 0.71 -19.02
CA SER A 192 12.22 0.45 -20.47
C SER A 192 10.90 -0.11 -21.01
N THR A 193 10.02 -0.61 -20.14
CA THR A 193 8.85 -1.43 -20.49
C THR A 193 9.17 -2.68 -21.31
N ALA A 194 10.46 -3.05 -21.40
CA ALA A 194 10.93 -4.24 -22.09
C ALA A 194 10.54 -5.50 -21.32
N HIS A 195 10.37 -6.59 -22.07
CA HIS A 195 10.39 -7.92 -21.48
C HIS A 195 11.83 -8.28 -21.13
N SER A 196 12.05 -8.79 -19.92
CA SER A 196 13.35 -9.29 -19.49
C SER A 196 13.16 -10.36 -18.43
N ASN A 197 14.03 -11.37 -18.48
CA ASN A 197 14.12 -12.45 -17.50
C ASN A 197 15.20 -12.18 -16.43
N ALA A 198 15.79 -10.97 -16.41
CA ALA A 198 16.80 -10.58 -15.42
C ALA A 198 16.19 -10.42 -14.02
N ILE A 199 16.73 -11.13 -13.03
CA ILE A 199 16.32 -10.99 -11.62
C ILE A 199 16.89 -9.69 -11.05
N GLY A 200 16.25 -9.11 -10.03
CA GLY A 200 16.69 -7.90 -9.33
C GLY A 200 16.29 -6.61 -10.04
N VAL A 201 15.36 -6.67 -10.98
CA VAL A 201 14.90 -5.50 -11.76
C VAL A 201 13.49 -5.15 -11.36
N ALA A 202 13.28 -3.88 -10.98
CA ALA A 202 11.94 -3.38 -10.65
C ALA A 202 11.01 -3.48 -11.87
N ARG A 203 9.79 -3.97 -11.65
CA ARG A 203 8.84 -4.26 -12.73
C ARG A 203 7.49 -3.60 -12.51
N VAL A 204 6.87 -3.17 -13.60
CA VAL A 204 5.46 -2.76 -13.63
C VAL A 204 4.61 -3.89 -14.21
N LYS A 205 3.42 -4.08 -13.65
CA LYS A 205 2.43 -5.05 -14.15
C LYS A 205 2.05 -4.68 -15.59
N SER A 206 1.77 -5.70 -16.41
CA SER A 206 1.55 -5.52 -17.85
C SER A 206 0.54 -4.41 -18.15
N GLY A 207 0.93 -3.47 -19.02
CA GLY A 207 0.21 -3.33 -20.28
C GLY A 207 0.91 -4.23 -21.29
N ARG A 208 0.21 -5.17 -21.93
CA ARG A 208 0.75 -5.86 -23.09
C ARG A 208 1.18 -4.80 -24.13
N SER A 209 2.16 -5.08 -24.99
CA SER A 209 2.68 -4.08 -25.94
C SER A 209 1.62 -3.57 -26.91
N ASP A 210 0.62 -4.41 -27.24
CA ASP A 210 -0.57 -4.08 -28.04
C ASP A 210 -1.56 -3.14 -27.32
N ILE A 211 -1.40 -2.91 -26.02
CA ILE A 211 -2.24 -1.98 -25.26
C ILE A 211 -1.66 -0.57 -25.38
N LEU A 212 -2.51 0.37 -25.79
CA LEU A 212 -2.18 1.80 -25.85
C LEU A 212 -1.57 2.29 -24.52
N PRO A 213 -0.55 3.17 -24.53
CA PRO A 213 0.10 3.67 -23.32
C PRO A 213 -0.87 4.14 -22.22
N ALA A 214 -1.93 4.86 -22.59
CA ALA A 214 -2.97 5.34 -21.66
C ALA A 214 -3.75 4.22 -20.95
N ASN A 215 -3.75 3.00 -21.49
CA ASN A 215 -4.42 1.84 -20.92
C ASN A 215 -3.45 0.89 -20.21
N ARG A 216 -2.15 1.20 -20.21
CA ARG A 216 -1.15 0.46 -19.42
C ARG A 216 -1.26 0.90 -17.96
N THR A 217 -0.92 0.01 -17.02
CA THR A 217 -0.95 0.33 -15.58
C THR A 217 0.40 0.86 -15.12
N LEU A 218 0.38 1.67 -14.05
CA LEU A 218 1.59 2.11 -13.32
C LEU A 218 1.86 1.25 -12.08
N SER A 219 1.09 0.18 -11.86
CA SER A 219 1.23 -0.65 -10.67
C SER A 219 2.48 -1.52 -10.76
N MET A 220 3.38 -1.39 -9.77
CA MET A 220 4.52 -2.30 -9.62
C MET A 220 4.10 -3.77 -9.50
N SER A 221 4.99 -4.69 -9.83
CA SER A 221 4.77 -6.14 -9.71
C SER A 221 4.47 -6.56 -8.27
N CYS A 222 3.85 -7.73 -8.07
CA CYS A 222 3.55 -8.20 -6.72
C CYS A 222 4.81 -8.61 -5.96
N SER A 223 5.84 -9.13 -6.65
CA SER A 223 7.15 -9.43 -6.07
C SER A 223 7.78 -8.14 -5.50
N ASP A 224 7.85 -7.07 -6.30
CA ASP A 224 8.39 -5.77 -5.84
C ASP A 224 7.62 -5.21 -4.64
N LYS A 225 6.30 -5.43 -4.61
CA LYS A 225 5.45 -4.98 -3.51
C LYS A 225 5.68 -5.80 -2.24
N LEU A 226 5.82 -7.11 -2.34
CA LEU A 226 6.06 -8.00 -1.21
C LEU A 226 7.41 -7.71 -0.55
N CYS A 227 8.44 -7.37 -1.32
CA CYS A 227 9.73 -6.89 -0.79
C CYS A 227 9.59 -5.68 0.14
N ARG A 228 8.55 -4.84 -0.03
CA ARG A 228 8.28 -3.70 0.85
C ARG A 228 7.48 -4.06 2.11
N TRP A 229 6.81 -5.22 2.15
CA TRP A 229 5.84 -5.54 3.20
C TRP A 229 6.51 -6.26 4.38
N VAL A 230 7.17 -5.49 5.24
CA VAL A 230 8.03 -5.98 6.35
C VAL A 230 7.30 -6.55 7.58
N VAL A 231 5.96 -6.64 7.57
CA VAL A 231 5.17 -7.06 8.78
C VAL A 231 4.89 -8.57 8.81
N LEU A 232 5.19 -9.29 7.74
CA LEU A 232 4.86 -10.71 7.61
C LEU A 232 5.97 -11.59 8.21
N SER A 233 5.57 -12.62 8.97
CA SER A 233 6.46 -13.70 9.44
C SER A 233 6.87 -14.64 8.29
N GLY A 234 6.09 -14.69 7.21
CA GLY A 234 6.42 -15.47 6.03
C GLY A 234 5.39 -15.35 4.91
N VAL A 235 5.79 -15.79 3.72
CA VAL A 235 4.93 -15.95 2.55
C VAL A 235 4.86 -17.43 2.18
N VAL A 236 3.67 -18.01 2.15
CA VAL A 236 3.43 -19.40 1.75
C VAL A 236 2.85 -19.39 0.34
N VAL A 237 3.53 -20.04 -0.60
CA VAL A 237 3.12 -20.12 -2.01
C VAL A 237 2.78 -21.55 -2.37
N SER A 238 1.63 -21.76 -3.00
CA SER A 238 1.35 -23.07 -3.60
C SER A 238 2.25 -23.29 -4.81
N GLN A 239 2.93 -24.44 -4.85
CA GLN A 239 3.70 -24.83 -6.02
C GLN A 239 2.78 -24.94 -7.22
N VAL A 240 3.19 -24.34 -8.34
CA VAL A 240 2.45 -24.43 -9.60
C VAL A 240 2.84 -25.72 -10.32
N GLN A 241 1.85 -26.44 -10.86
CA GLN A 241 2.07 -27.76 -11.47
C GLN A 241 2.96 -27.71 -12.72
N ASP A 242 2.95 -26.58 -13.42
CA ASP A 242 3.73 -26.35 -14.65
C ASP A 242 5.17 -25.88 -14.39
N ALA A 243 5.55 -25.65 -13.13
CA ALA A 243 6.85 -25.15 -12.74
C ALA A 243 7.85 -26.29 -12.51
N ASP A 244 9.08 -26.14 -13.02
CA ASP A 244 10.20 -26.96 -12.58
C ASP A 244 10.43 -26.74 -11.07
N PRO A 245 10.40 -27.80 -10.24
CA PRO A 245 10.47 -27.65 -8.78
C PRO A 245 11.76 -26.99 -8.29
N THR A 246 12.88 -27.19 -8.98
CA THR A 246 14.19 -26.67 -8.57
C THR A 246 14.30 -25.18 -8.90
N SER A 247 13.96 -24.81 -10.14
CA SER A 247 13.91 -23.44 -10.61
C SER A 247 12.89 -22.60 -9.83
N PHE A 248 11.73 -23.18 -9.49
CA PHE A 248 10.71 -22.54 -8.65
C PHE A 248 11.19 -22.27 -7.22
N ARG A 249 11.89 -23.22 -6.59
CA ARG A 249 12.56 -22.96 -5.30
C ARG A 249 13.59 -21.86 -5.41
N GLY A 250 14.37 -21.84 -6.50
CA GLY A 250 15.37 -20.83 -6.77
C GLY A 250 14.80 -19.42 -6.93
N SER A 251 13.54 -19.26 -7.38
CA SER A 251 12.90 -17.94 -7.50
C SER A 251 12.30 -17.44 -6.19
N CYS A 252 12.07 -18.30 -5.20
CA CYS A 252 11.42 -17.95 -3.92
C CYS A 252 12.13 -16.85 -3.11
N PRO A 253 13.47 -16.80 -3.01
CA PRO A 253 14.17 -15.68 -2.36
C PRO A 253 13.89 -14.31 -3.00
N CYS A 254 13.37 -14.27 -4.23
CA CYS A 254 13.01 -13.03 -4.91
C CYS A 254 11.59 -12.54 -4.59
N ILE A 255 10.80 -13.33 -3.84
CA ILE A 255 9.43 -13.00 -3.44
C ILE A 255 9.44 -12.06 -2.22
N VAL A 256 10.34 -12.30 -1.28
CA VAL A 256 10.63 -11.39 -0.17
C VAL A 256 12.13 -11.16 -0.12
N CYS A 257 12.55 -9.92 -0.36
CA CYS A 257 13.96 -9.57 -0.36
C CYS A 257 14.51 -9.64 1.07
N SER A 258 15.43 -10.58 1.31
CA SER A 258 16.18 -10.72 2.56
C SER A 258 17.17 -9.58 2.84
N TYR A 259 17.32 -8.62 1.93
CA TYR A 259 18.28 -7.51 2.07
C TYR A 259 17.83 -6.41 3.04
N ILE A 260 16.55 -6.30 3.37
CA ILE A 260 16.08 -5.40 4.43
C ILE A 260 16.14 -6.18 5.74
N ARG A 261 17.34 -6.24 6.36
CA ARG A 261 17.50 -6.71 7.74
C ARG A 261 16.75 -5.74 8.65
N VAL A 262 15.47 -6.00 8.89
CA VAL A 262 14.80 -5.56 10.10
C VAL A 262 15.22 -6.57 11.18
N GLU A 263 15.73 -6.10 12.32
CA GLU A 263 16.03 -6.99 13.45
C GLU A 263 14.76 -7.78 13.84
N GLY A 264 14.77 -9.09 13.59
CA GLY A 264 13.64 -9.99 13.74
C GLY A 264 13.81 -11.26 12.90
N PRO A 265 13.01 -12.32 13.12
CA PRO A 265 13.01 -13.49 12.23
C PRO A 265 12.61 -13.03 10.83
N GLY A 266 13.55 -13.09 9.88
CA GLY A 266 13.35 -12.57 8.52
C GLY A 266 12.13 -13.20 7.84
N CYS A 267 11.43 -12.41 7.02
CA CYS A 267 10.31 -12.91 6.23
C CYS A 267 10.83 -13.91 5.17
N ALA A 268 10.56 -15.20 5.36
CA ALA A 268 10.94 -16.25 4.43
C ALA A 268 9.78 -16.63 3.48
N THR A 269 10.13 -17.17 2.32
CA THR A 269 9.15 -17.79 1.42
C THR A 269 9.16 -19.30 1.60
N TYR A 270 7.98 -19.88 1.69
CA TYR A 270 7.75 -21.30 1.83
C TYR A 270 6.88 -21.82 0.69
N ILE A 271 7.08 -23.09 0.33
CA ILE A 271 6.33 -23.74 -0.74
C ILE A 271 5.52 -24.91 -0.18
N THR A 272 4.26 -25.00 -0.56
CA THR A 272 3.41 -26.17 -0.26
C THR A 272 2.90 -26.83 -1.55
N THR A 273 2.89 -28.16 -1.56
CA THR A 273 2.31 -28.99 -2.63
C THR A 273 1.06 -29.73 -2.15
N LYS A 274 0.81 -29.79 -0.85
CA LYS A 274 -0.28 -30.57 -0.23
C LYS A 274 -1.65 -29.93 -0.40
N HIS A 275 -1.67 -28.64 -0.70
CA HIS A 275 -2.86 -27.80 -0.70
C HIS A 275 -2.98 -27.06 -2.05
N PRO A 276 -3.38 -27.75 -3.14
CA PRO A 276 -3.57 -27.13 -4.44
C PRO A 276 -4.85 -26.26 -4.46
N PHE A 277 -4.74 -25.10 -5.12
CA PHE A 277 -5.86 -24.18 -5.29
C PHE A 277 -6.75 -24.59 -6.49
N PRO A 278 -8.08 -24.66 -6.34
CA PRO A 278 -8.98 -25.23 -7.34
C PRO A 278 -9.17 -24.39 -8.61
N LEU A 279 -8.86 -23.09 -8.61
CA LEU A 279 -9.05 -22.20 -9.77
C LEU A 279 -7.71 -21.79 -10.41
N SER A 280 -6.77 -22.73 -10.45
CA SER A 280 -5.47 -22.57 -11.10
C SER A 280 -5.60 -22.60 -12.63
N ARG A 281 -4.56 -22.14 -13.33
CA ARG A 281 -4.51 -22.23 -14.80
C ARG A 281 -4.51 -23.70 -15.21
N SER A 282 -5.45 -24.08 -16.08
CA SER A 282 -5.48 -25.38 -16.73
C SER A 282 -4.89 -25.28 -18.13
N ALA A 283 -4.32 -26.38 -18.64
CA ALA A 283 -3.92 -26.54 -20.03
C ALA A 283 -5.11 -26.36 -21.02
N THR A 284 -6.35 -26.57 -20.55
CA THR A 284 -7.57 -26.29 -21.32
C THR A 284 -8.00 -24.82 -21.16
N ARG A 285 -7.76 -24.00 -22.21
CA ARG A 285 -8.14 -22.58 -22.41
C ARG A 285 -9.00 -21.91 -21.31
N THR A 286 -8.47 -21.68 -20.10
CA THR A 286 -9.15 -20.85 -19.10
C THR A 286 -8.78 -19.39 -19.28
N SER A 287 -9.77 -18.50 -19.23
CA SER A 287 -9.53 -17.06 -19.25
C SER A 287 -9.27 -16.53 -17.84
N ALA A 288 -8.43 -15.51 -17.72
CA ALA A 288 -8.22 -14.87 -16.41
C ALA A 288 -9.47 -14.10 -16.02
N SER A 289 -10.04 -14.41 -14.85
CA SER A 289 -11.30 -13.81 -14.38
C SER A 289 -11.23 -12.28 -14.40
N GLY A 290 -12.31 -11.65 -14.87
CA GLY A 290 -12.47 -10.19 -14.83
C GLY A 290 -12.81 -9.65 -13.44
N LEU A 291 -13.18 -10.53 -12.52
CA LEU A 291 -13.60 -10.18 -11.17
C LEU A 291 -12.45 -10.28 -10.17
N SER A 292 -12.54 -9.45 -9.15
CA SER A 292 -11.69 -9.49 -7.96
C SER A 292 -12.59 -9.44 -6.74
N LEU A 293 -12.35 -10.32 -5.77
CA LEU A 293 -13.09 -10.32 -4.52
C LEU A 293 -12.22 -9.82 -3.38
N ASN A 294 -12.86 -9.29 -2.34
CA ASN A 294 -12.20 -8.97 -1.08
C ASN A 294 -13.04 -9.33 0.14
N TRP A 295 -12.34 -9.66 1.23
CA TRP A 295 -12.94 -9.94 2.53
C TRP A 295 -11.99 -9.58 3.67
N THR A 296 -12.57 -9.21 4.82
CA THR A 296 -11.87 -8.76 6.04
C THR A 296 -12.56 -9.38 7.25
N PHE A 297 -11.80 -9.94 8.18
CA PHE A 297 -12.32 -10.60 9.39
C PHE A 297 -12.89 -9.61 10.42
N GLY A 298 -13.79 -10.09 11.29
CA GLY A 298 -14.18 -9.39 12.52
C GLY A 298 -15.14 -8.22 12.33
N LEU A 299 -15.96 -8.26 11.29
CA LEU A 299 -16.84 -7.15 10.91
C LEU A 299 -18.27 -7.31 11.41
N SER A 300 -18.73 -6.35 12.20
CA SER A 300 -20.02 -6.40 12.91
C SER A 300 -21.25 -6.07 12.06
N SER A 301 -21.10 -5.37 10.93
CA SER A 301 -22.23 -5.14 10.01
C SER A 301 -22.34 -6.30 9.01
N LEU A 302 -23.57 -6.78 8.77
CA LEU A 302 -23.85 -7.88 7.83
C LEU A 302 -23.27 -7.61 6.42
N ASP A 303 -23.33 -6.35 5.97
CA ASP A 303 -22.77 -5.92 4.68
C ASP A 303 -21.23 -5.98 4.66
N ASP A 304 -20.58 -5.65 5.77
CA ASP A 304 -19.12 -5.68 5.88
C ASP A 304 -18.56 -7.08 6.13
N ALA A 305 -19.34 -7.99 6.73
CA ALA A 305 -18.95 -9.38 6.97
C ALA A 305 -18.92 -10.22 5.67
N SER A 306 -19.68 -9.81 4.65
CA SER A 306 -19.75 -10.49 3.36
C SER A 306 -18.58 -10.16 2.43
N VAL A 307 -18.33 -11.05 1.47
CA VAL A 307 -17.36 -10.85 0.39
C VAL A 307 -17.86 -9.76 -0.57
N GLU A 308 -17.00 -8.79 -0.89
CA GLU A 308 -17.28 -7.77 -1.89
C GLU A 308 -16.63 -8.12 -3.23
N TYR A 309 -17.41 -8.06 -4.31
CA TYR A 309 -16.93 -8.25 -5.67
C TYR A 309 -16.69 -6.91 -6.38
N THR A 310 -15.56 -6.82 -7.08
CA THR A 310 -15.14 -5.68 -7.89
C THR A 310 -14.77 -6.14 -9.30
N ILE A 311 -14.85 -5.21 -10.26
CA ILE A 311 -14.39 -5.42 -11.64
C ILE A 311 -12.91 -5.05 -11.68
N GLY A 312 -12.01 -6.03 -11.78
CA GLY A 312 -10.58 -5.82 -11.54
C GLY A 312 -9.92 -4.83 -12.49
N ALA A 313 -10.33 -4.80 -13.75
CA ALA A 313 -9.82 -3.84 -14.75
C ALA A 313 -10.32 -2.39 -14.53
N ARG A 314 -11.34 -2.20 -13.68
CA ARG A 314 -11.95 -0.89 -13.39
C ARG A 314 -11.80 -0.44 -11.95
N GLY A 315 -11.45 -1.35 -11.03
CA GLY A 315 -11.22 -1.06 -9.62
C GLY A 315 -12.45 -0.55 -8.85
N VAL A 316 -13.66 -0.87 -9.32
CA VAL A 316 -14.94 -0.46 -8.73
C VAL A 316 -15.84 -1.68 -8.48
N LYS A 317 -16.86 -1.54 -7.63
CA LYS A 317 -17.82 -2.60 -7.31
C LYS A 317 -18.45 -3.19 -8.58
N MET A 318 -18.74 -4.49 -8.52
CA MET A 318 -19.54 -5.17 -9.53
C MET A 318 -20.89 -4.43 -9.72
N GLY A 319 -21.38 -4.37 -10.96
CA GLY A 319 -22.59 -3.62 -11.31
C GLY A 319 -22.38 -2.12 -11.53
N ALA A 320 -21.14 -1.62 -11.47
CA ALA A 320 -20.87 -0.21 -11.77
C ALA A 320 -21.20 0.13 -13.22
N LYS A 321 -21.96 1.23 -13.42
CA LYS A 321 -22.20 1.84 -14.74
C LYS A 321 -20.89 2.03 -15.48
N LYS A 322 -20.89 1.87 -16.81
CA LYS A 322 -19.68 1.95 -17.67
C LYS A 322 -18.92 3.27 -17.49
N VAL A 323 -19.66 4.35 -17.26
CA VAL A 323 -19.13 5.71 -17.07
C VAL A 323 -19.52 6.21 -15.67
N LEU A 324 -18.55 6.76 -14.93
CA LEU A 324 -18.72 7.31 -13.58
C LEU A 324 -18.24 8.77 -13.59
N ASN A 325 -19.12 9.70 -13.96
CA ASN A 325 -18.75 11.11 -14.13
C ASN A 325 -18.93 11.94 -12.87
N ASP A 326 -19.99 11.67 -12.09
CA ASP A 326 -20.31 12.42 -10.88
C ASP A 326 -19.75 11.76 -9.59
N VAL A 327 -19.58 12.58 -8.55
CA VAL A 327 -18.99 12.16 -7.28
C VAL A 327 -19.90 11.16 -6.53
N ASN A 328 -21.22 11.30 -6.63
CA ASN A 328 -22.17 10.42 -5.92
C ASN A 328 -22.12 9.01 -6.49
N SER A 329 -22.11 8.86 -7.81
CA SER A 329 -21.93 7.58 -8.50
C SER A 329 -20.57 6.96 -8.17
N LYS A 330 -19.48 7.74 -8.19
CA LYS A 330 -18.14 7.27 -7.78
C LYS A 330 -18.14 6.77 -6.33
N GLN A 331 -18.80 7.49 -5.42
CA GLN A 331 -18.89 7.12 -4.01
C GLN A 331 -19.71 5.85 -3.77
N LYS A 332 -20.81 5.68 -4.51
CA LYS A 332 -21.67 4.49 -4.45
C LYS A 332 -20.94 3.25 -4.99
N MET A 333 -20.26 3.40 -6.12
CA MET A 333 -19.56 2.30 -6.79
C MET A 333 -18.14 2.03 -6.28
N SER A 334 -17.61 2.89 -5.41
CA SER A 334 -16.32 2.70 -4.77
C SER A 334 -16.33 1.44 -3.92
N SER A 335 -15.31 0.59 -4.11
CA SER A 335 -15.01 -0.51 -3.21
C SER A 335 -14.77 0.00 -1.78
N ARG A 336 -15.09 -0.82 -0.77
CA ARG A 336 -14.70 -0.59 0.63
C ARG A 336 -13.18 -0.51 0.80
N LEU A 337 -12.44 -1.08 -0.15
CA LEU A 337 -10.99 -1.03 -0.20
C LEU A 337 -10.45 0.15 -0.99
N SER A 338 -11.25 1.11 -1.47
CA SER A 338 -10.71 2.26 -2.21
C SER A 338 -9.82 3.12 -1.32
N ARG A 339 -8.90 3.87 -1.93
CA ARG A 339 -7.95 4.72 -1.19
C ARG A 339 -8.71 5.72 -0.30
N ARG A 340 -9.82 6.27 -0.79
CA ARG A 340 -10.66 7.21 -0.04
C ARG A 340 -11.38 6.56 1.13
N ARG A 341 -11.88 5.32 0.99
CA ARG A 341 -12.56 4.59 2.09
C ARG A 341 -11.58 4.20 3.19
N LEU A 342 -10.43 3.62 2.83
CA LEU A 342 -9.36 3.32 3.78
C LEU A 342 -8.82 4.60 4.43
N GLY A 343 -8.70 5.68 3.66
CA GLY A 343 -8.24 6.96 4.18
C GLY A 343 -9.14 7.55 5.26
N ARG A 344 -10.46 7.47 5.08
CA ARG A 344 -11.41 7.89 6.13
C ARG A 344 -11.27 7.08 7.42
N LEU A 345 -11.04 5.77 7.33
CA LEU A 345 -10.79 4.94 8.51
C LEU A 345 -9.51 5.38 9.23
N ALA A 346 -8.44 5.65 8.48
CA ALA A 346 -7.18 6.13 9.06
C ALA A 346 -7.33 7.52 9.71
N ILE A 347 -8.05 8.45 9.08
CA ILE A 347 -8.30 9.80 9.61
C ILE A 347 -9.11 9.72 10.92
N ALA A 348 -10.13 8.87 10.96
CA ALA A 348 -10.94 8.69 12.16
C ALA A 348 -10.13 8.18 13.38
N LEU A 349 -9.00 7.51 13.16
CA LEU A 349 -8.14 7.01 14.25
C LEU A 349 -7.30 8.11 14.90
N VAL A 350 -6.93 9.15 14.15
CA VAL A 350 -6.08 10.23 14.67
C VAL A 350 -6.88 11.34 15.34
N GLY A 351 -8.20 11.20 15.44
CA GLY A 351 -9.07 12.19 16.07
C GLY A 351 -9.09 13.54 15.35
N SER A 352 -8.51 13.63 14.14
CA SER A 352 -8.68 14.78 13.29
C SER A 352 -10.14 14.80 12.86
N GLU A 353 -10.87 15.87 13.22
CA GLU A 353 -12.09 16.19 12.51
C GLU A 353 -11.79 16.23 11.00
N GLU A 354 -12.77 15.93 10.15
CA GLU A 354 -12.66 16.24 8.72
C GLU A 354 -12.49 17.77 8.62
N GLY A 355 -11.26 18.27 8.75
CA GLY A 355 -10.92 19.67 8.57
C GLY A 355 -11.17 20.08 7.12
N ASP A 356 -10.72 21.27 6.73
CA ASP A 356 -11.00 21.80 5.38
C ASP A 356 -10.45 20.97 4.21
N LEU A 357 -9.66 19.92 4.47
CA LEU A 357 -9.13 19.00 3.47
C LEU A 357 -10.16 18.02 2.92
N SER A 358 -10.00 17.71 1.63
CA SER A 358 -10.51 16.45 1.11
C SER A 358 -9.91 15.24 1.87
N PRO A 359 -10.70 14.21 2.23
CA PRO A 359 -10.21 13.03 2.96
C PRO A 359 -9.03 12.30 2.31
N ILE A 360 -8.81 12.52 1.01
CA ILE A 360 -7.69 11.91 0.29
C ILE A 360 -6.37 12.64 0.54
N ALA A 361 -6.41 13.97 0.63
CA ALA A 361 -5.23 14.78 0.91
C ALA A 361 -4.77 14.57 2.35
N THR A 362 -5.70 14.55 3.32
CA THR A 362 -5.39 14.21 4.71
C THR A 362 -4.79 12.81 4.82
N TYR A 363 -5.34 11.83 4.09
CA TYR A 363 -4.80 10.48 4.12
C TYR A 363 -3.40 10.36 3.52
N ASP A 364 -3.14 10.99 2.37
CA ASP A 364 -1.80 10.98 1.76
C ASP A 364 -0.77 11.64 2.69
N ALA A 365 -1.18 12.70 3.39
CA ALA A 365 -0.35 13.40 4.36
C ALA A 365 -0.10 12.57 5.62
N LEU A 366 -1.14 11.94 6.19
CA LEU A 366 -1.00 11.00 7.31
C LEU A 366 -0.11 9.82 6.95
N LYS A 367 -0.24 9.30 5.72
CA LYS A 367 0.61 8.22 5.23
C LYS A 367 2.06 8.67 5.14
N ALA A 368 2.32 9.87 4.63
CA ALA A 368 3.67 10.42 4.54
C ALA A 368 4.29 10.63 5.92
N VAL A 369 3.51 11.15 6.88
CA VAL A 369 3.92 11.28 8.29
C VAL A 369 4.18 9.92 8.94
N ALA A 370 3.33 8.92 8.67
CA ALA A 370 3.50 7.56 9.18
C ALA A 370 4.69 6.82 8.54
N THR A 371 5.10 7.21 7.33
CA THR A 371 6.32 6.70 6.67
C THR A 371 7.55 7.55 6.95
N SER A 372 7.40 8.76 7.46
CA SER A 372 8.51 9.65 7.77
C SER A 372 9.12 9.29 9.11
N GLU A 373 10.44 9.22 9.13
CA GLU A 373 11.27 8.87 10.27
C GLU A 373 10.87 9.68 11.51
N ALA A 374 10.53 8.99 12.58
CA ALA A 374 10.90 9.48 13.88
C ALA A 374 12.36 9.04 14.07
N GLY A 375 13.28 10.00 14.15
CA GLY A 375 14.70 9.70 14.01
C GLY A 375 15.59 10.76 14.64
N THR A 376 16.80 10.36 15.01
CA THR A 376 17.78 11.27 15.59
C THR A 376 18.46 12.07 14.48
N ALA A 377 18.36 13.40 14.55
CA ALA A 377 19.10 14.31 13.69
C ALA A 377 19.75 15.42 14.53
N PHE A 378 20.75 16.10 13.98
CA PHE A 378 21.36 17.23 14.66
C PHE A 378 20.62 18.52 14.34
N LYS A 379 20.11 19.21 15.36
CA LYS A 379 19.54 20.56 15.24
C LYS A 379 20.64 21.61 15.44
N LYS A 380 20.69 22.64 14.57
CA LYS A 380 21.53 23.82 14.78
C LYS A 380 20.94 24.73 15.87
N GLY A 381 21.73 25.09 16.87
CA GLY A 381 21.34 26.04 17.92
C GLY A 381 21.21 27.48 17.40
N SER A 382 20.30 28.26 18.00
CA SER A 382 20.06 29.68 17.67
C SER A 382 21.23 30.61 18.04
N GLY A 383 22.22 30.13 18.79
CA GLY A 383 23.45 30.87 19.09
C GLY A 383 23.31 31.96 20.16
N GLY A 384 22.19 32.04 20.90
CA GLY A 384 21.99 33.04 21.95
C GLY A 384 22.83 32.77 23.20
N GLY A 385 24.00 33.39 23.30
CA GLY A 385 24.82 33.47 24.50
C GLY A 385 25.55 34.81 24.53
N PHE A 386 25.55 35.48 25.68
CA PHE A 386 25.86 36.91 25.84
C PHE A 386 27.31 37.34 25.50
N LEU A 387 28.23 36.40 25.22
CA LEU A 387 29.65 36.74 24.99
C LEU A 387 30.36 35.95 23.87
N ILE A 388 29.79 34.85 23.33
CA ILE A 388 30.39 34.08 22.22
C ILE A 388 29.29 33.39 21.40
N HIS A 389 29.03 33.85 20.17
CA HIS A 389 28.06 33.22 19.26
C HIS A 389 28.64 31.93 18.64
N ARG A 390 28.61 30.81 19.37
CA ARG A 390 28.87 29.48 18.78
C ARG A 390 27.55 28.76 18.50
N HIS A 391 27.26 28.55 17.22
CA HIS A 391 26.15 27.69 16.78
C HIS A 391 26.49 26.22 17.05
N ASN A 392 26.12 25.73 18.23
CA ASN A 392 26.30 24.32 18.58
C ASN A 392 25.22 23.46 17.93
N TRP A 393 25.64 22.35 17.32
CA TRP A 393 24.77 21.28 16.85
C TRP A 393 24.42 20.36 18.02
N LYS A 394 23.15 20.08 18.22
CA LYS A 394 22.68 19.18 19.28
C LYS A 394 21.87 18.03 18.67
N PRO A 395 22.17 16.77 19.01
CA PRO A 395 21.32 15.65 18.59
C PRO A 395 19.93 15.83 19.21
N ARG A 396 18.90 15.59 18.41
CA ARG A 396 17.50 15.66 18.80
C ARG A 396 16.75 14.54 18.12
N TYR A 397 15.84 13.92 18.85
CA TYR A 397 14.88 13.01 18.25
C TYR A 397 13.76 13.84 17.64
N LEU A 398 13.59 13.75 16.32
CA LEU A 398 12.62 14.51 15.56
C LEU A 398 11.38 13.67 15.32
N VAL A 399 10.21 14.29 15.40
CA VAL A 399 8.92 13.68 15.02
C VAL A 399 8.18 14.66 14.13
N LEU A 400 7.97 14.26 12.88
CA LEU A 400 7.16 15.03 11.94
C LEU A 400 5.67 14.74 12.18
N THR A 401 4.84 15.78 12.10
CA THR A 401 3.39 15.69 12.07
C THR A 401 2.86 16.45 10.86
N LEU A 402 1.54 16.47 10.68
CA LEU A 402 0.90 17.28 9.64
C LEU A 402 1.13 18.78 9.82
N ASP A 403 1.28 19.23 11.05
CA ASP A 403 1.24 20.65 11.41
C ASP A 403 2.54 21.13 12.04
N ALA A 404 3.43 20.21 12.43
CA ALA A 404 4.66 20.58 13.10
C ALA A 404 5.80 19.58 12.89
N LEU A 405 7.03 20.07 13.03
CA LEU A 405 8.19 19.24 13.32
C LEU A 405 8.54 19.39 14.80
N LEU A 406 8.26 18.35 15.58
CA LEU A 406 8.55 18.29 17.02
C LEU A 406 9.99 17.79 17.23
N TYR A 407 10.68 18.31 18.24
CA TYR A 407 12.01 17.82 18.59
C TYR A 407 12.21 17.64 20.10
N PHE A 408 12.69 16.45 20.46
CA PHE A 408 12.94 15.98 21.82
C PHE A 408 14.44 15.88 22.07
N ASP A 409 14.87 15.83 23.32
CA ASP A 409 16.31 15.64 23.64
C ASP A 409 16.89 14.34 23.08
N HIS A 410 16.17 13.23 23.20
CA HIS A 410 16.48 11.90 22.67
C HIS A 410 15.18 11.12 22.44
N GLN A 411 15.30 9.90 21.92
CA GLN A 411 14.16 8.99 21.77
C GLN A 411 13.54 8.79 23.17
N ASP A 412 12.27 9.13 23.31
CA ASP A 412 11.46 9.06 24.55
C ASP A 412 11.72 10.11 25.64
N GLY A 413 12.59 11.09 25.41
CA GLY A 413 12.81 12.17 26.38
C GLY A 413 11.89 13.39 26.20
N HIS A 414 12.25 14.54 26.82
CA HIS A 414 11.35 15.68 26.91
C HIS A 414 11.29 16.53 25.63
N LEU A 415 10.08 17.03 25.30
CA LEU A 415 9.88 17.98 24.20
C LEU A 415 10.69 19.26 24.45
N LYS A 416 11.59 19.59 23.52
CA LYS A 416 12.42 20.82 23.56
C LYS A 416 11.85 21.93 22.67
N GLY A 417 10.86 21.63 21.85
CA GLY A 417 10.10 22.59 21.08
C GLY A 417 9.58 22.02 19.77
N SER A 418 8.98 22.90 18.98
CA SER A 418 8.36 22.58 17.70
C SER A 418 8.76 23.61 16.64
N VAL A 419 8.67 23.21 15.38
CA VAL A 419 8.58 24.10 14.21
C VAL A 419 7.13 24.01 13.74
N ASP A 420 6.42 25.13 13.67
CA ASP A 420 5.09 25.18 13.06
C ASP A 420 5.23 25.09 11.53
N LEU A 421 4.53 24.13 10.93
CA LEU A 421 4.52 23.87 9.50
C LEU A 421 3.14 24.16 8.87
N SER A 422 2.14 24.52 9.67
CA SER A 422 0.75 24.72 9.20
C SER A 422 0.67 25.74 8.06
N ASP A 423 1.49 26.78 8.11
CA ASP A 423 1.61 27.85 7.11
C ASP A 423 2.74 27.67 6.08
N VAL A 424 3.31 26.46 5.99
CA VAL A 424 4.35 26.14 5.01
C VAL A 424 3.74 25.39 3.84
N TYR A 425 3.62 26.10 2.70
CA TYR A 425 2.92 25.62 1.50
C TYR A 425 3.86 25.37 0.32
N ASP A 426 4.98 26.09 0.28
CA ASP A 426 5.88 26.10 -0.86
C ASP A 426 7.00 25.08 -0.68
N THR A 427 7.26 24.29 -1.72
CA THR A 427 8.44 23.42 -1.77
C THR A 427 9.76 24.20 -1.67
N LEU A 428 9.77 25.48 -2.07
CA LEU A 428 10.91 26.39 -1.90
C LEU A 428 11.19 26.76 -0.44
N ALA A 429 10.27 26.47 0.48
CA ALA A 429 10.52 26.60 1.92
C ALA A 429 11.55 25.58 2.43
N LEU A 430 11.85 24.52 1.67
CA LEU A 430 12.87 23.53 1.99
C LEU A 430 14.11 23.75 1.14
N GLU A 431 15.20 24.18 1.77
CA GLU A 431 16.52 24.21 1.15
C GLU A 431 17.29 22.94 1.48
N ILE A 432 17.75 22.25 0.44
CA ILE A 432 18.62 21.08 0.54
C ILE A 432 20.06 21.54 0.36
N MET A 433 20.94 21.13 1.29
CA MET A 433 22.37 21.51 1.29
C MET A 433 22.60 23.03 1.17
N PRO A 434 22.07 23.84 2.11
CA PRO A 434 22.23 25.30 2.08
C PRO A 434 23.71 25.71 2.07
N LYS A 435 24.11 26.52 1.07
CA LYS A 435 25.52 26.89 0.78
C LYS A 435 26.23 27.56 1.95
N ASP A 436 25.50 28.38 2.70
CA ASP A 436 25.96 29.12 3.88
C ASP A 436 26.00 28.28 5.16
N CYS A 437 25.60 27.00 5.09
CA CYS A 437 25.60 26.08 6.20
C CYS A 437 26.34 24.78 5.84
N HIS A 438 27.52 24.87 5.23
CA HIS A 438 28.39 23.71 4.99
C HIS A 438 29.12 23.27 6.27
N LYS A 439 29.68 22.06 6.27
CA LYS A 439 30.47 21.53 7.39
C LYS A 439 31.83 22.22 7.43
N THR A 440 32.14 22.92 8.53
CA THR A 440 33.36 23.74 8.68
C THR A 440 34.31 23.25 9.78
N GLY A 441 34.01 22.13 10.45
CA GLY A 441 34.83 21.62 11.55
C GLY A 441 34.44 20.22 12.03
N HIS A 442 35.00 19.80 13.18
CA HIS A 442 34.89 18.44 13.74
C HIS A 442 33.54 18.13 14.42
N SER A 443 32.46 18.85 14.10
CA SER A 443 31.15 18.54 14.67
C SER A 443 30.71 17.13 14.26
N ALA A 444 30.09 16.42 15.20
CA ALA A 444 29.43 15.13 14.95
C ALA A 444 28.27 15.24 13.95
N ALA A 445 27.71 16.44 13.75
CA ALA A 445 26.71 16.68 12.71
C ALA A 445 27.31 16.44 11.32
N SER A 446 26.54 15.75 10.47
CA SER A 446 26.96 15.46 9.11
C SER A 446 26.93 16.72 8.20
N GLU A 447 27.42 16.56 6.99
CA GLU A 447 27.27 17.56 5.92
C GLU A 447 25.87 17.60 5.32
N TRP A 448 25.08 16.52 5.46
CA TRP A 448 23.75 16.33 4.89
C TRP A 448 22.71 17.20 5.62
N ARG A 449 22.59 18.46 5.19
CA ARG A 449 21.87 19.51 5.91
C ARG A 449 20.63 19.98 5.16
N LEU A 450 19.58 20.26 5.93
CA LEU A 450 18.31 20.79 5.46
C LEU A 450 17.98 22.07 6.23
N ARG A 451 17.41 23.06 5.54
CA ARG A 451 16.81 24.25 6.17
C ARG A 451 15.35 24.33 5.81
N ILE A 452 14.51 24.45 6.83
CA ILE A 452 13.09 24.72 6.74
C ILE A 452 12.89 26.20 7.05
N ASN A 453 12.43 26.96 6.06
CA ASN A 453 12.09 28.36 6.20
C ASN A 453 10.59 28.46 6.53
N THR A 454 10.25 28.81 7.77
CA THR A 454 8.88 29.15 8.15
C THR A 454 8.70 30.67 8.21
N PRO A 455 7.46 31.18 8.21
CA PRO A 455 7.21 32.62 8.38
C PRO A 455 7.84 33.19 9.67
N SER A 456 7.95 32.37 10.71
CA SER A 456 8.42 32.79 12.03
C SER A 456 9.91 32.54 12.27
N ARG A 457 10.54 31.57 11.60
CA ARG A 457 11.96 31.27 11.79
C ARG A 457 12.57 30.37 10.71
N GLN A 458 13.89 30.34 10.67
CA GLN A 458 14.63 29.29 9.97
C GLN A 458 14.99 28.16 10.94
N PHE A 459 14.68 26.92 10.55
CA PHE A 459 15.08 25.72 11.29
C PHE A 459 16.08 24.93 10.46
N VAL A 460 17.25 24.64 11.02
CA VAL A 460 18.31 23.91 10.33
C VAL A 460 18.58 22.60 11.05
N MET A 461 18.62 21.51 10.28
CA MET A 461 18.95 20.17 10.75
C MET A 461 20.01 19.51 9.86
N ALA A 462 20.72 18.53 10.42
CA ALA A 462 21.62 17.64 9.70
C ALA A 462 21.18 16.18 9.94
N ALA A 463 20.91 15.47 8.85
CA ALA A 463 20.59 14.03 8.87
C ALA A 463 21.85 13.20 9.15
N SER A 464 21.75 11.91 9.46
CA SER A 464 22.95 11.11 9.74
C SER A 464 23.73 10.80 8.47
N CYS A 465 23.03 10.54 7.36
CA CYS A 465 23.59 10.24 6.05
C CYS A 465 22.71 10.80 4.91
N GLU A 466 23.16 10.62 3.65
CA GLU A 466 22.41 11.05 2.47
C GLU A 466 21.03 10.39 2.37
N ARG A 467 20.94 9.10 2.72
CA ARG A 467 19.67 8.35 2.67
C ARG A 467 18.65 8.99 3.59
N ASP A 468 18.98 9.15 4.87
CA ASP A 468 18.11 9.81 5.85
C ASP A 468 17.71 11.21 5.38
N MET A 469 18.64 11.99 4.82
CA MET A 469 18.32 13.32 4.28
C MET A 469 17.25 13.24 3.18
N ARG A 470 17.36 12.29 2.25
CA ARG A 470 16.35 12.08 1.19
C ARG A 470 15.01 11.69 1.79
N GLU A 471 14.98 10.83 2.80
CA GLU A 471 13.75 10.43 3.50
C GLU A 471 13.08 11.61 4.21
N TRP A 472 13.86 12.45 4.90
CA TRP A 472 13.38 13.70 5.51
C TRP A 472 12.85 14.69 4.47
N VAL A 473 13.51 14.83 3.32
CA VAL A 473 13.06 15.70 2.23
C VAL A 473 11.71 15.23 1.68
N GLU A 474 11.58 13.94 1.37
CA GLU A 474 10.32 13.38 0.86
C GLU A 474 9.17 13.58 1.86
N ALA A 475 9.44 13.34 3.14
CA ALA A 475 8.50 13.54 4.23
C ALA A 475 8.01 14.99 4.35
N LEU A 476 8.94 15.95 4.46
CA LEU A 476 8.64 17.37 4.61
C LEU A 476 7.88 17.92 3.39
N LEU A 477 8.35 17.61 2.17
CA LEU A 477 7.67 18.04 0.95
C LEU A 477 6.26 17.46 0.84
N SER A 478 6.02 16.25 1.35
CA SER A 478 4.68 15.68 1.37
C SER A 478 3.76 16.41 2.34
N VAL A 479 4.27 16.86 3.51
CA VAL A 479 3.51 17.71 4.43
C VAL A 479 3.21 19.07 3.80
N PHE A 480 4.18 19.72 3.15
CA PHE A 480 3.97 21.04 2.53
C PHE A 480 2.92 20.98 1.42
N ARG A 481 2.97 19.96 0.55
CA ARG A 481 1.95 19.72 -0.48
C ARG A 481 0.57 19.43 0.12
N ALA A 482 0.51 18.80 1.29
CA ALA A 482 -0.77 18.61 1.99
C ALA A 482 -1.32 19.95 2.49
N ASN A 483 -0.46 20.81 3.02
CA ASN A 483 -0.83 22.13 3.54
C ASN A 483 -1.26 23.07 2.41
N GLU A 484 -0.58 23.04 1.25
CA GLU A 484 -0.96 23.82 0.07
C GLU A 484 -2.39 23.46 -0.41
N ARG A 485 -2.73 22.17 -0.35
CA ARG A 485 -4.08 21.69 -0.66
C ARG A 485 -5.11 22.15 0.37
N ARG A 486 -4.77 22.20 1.68
CA ARG A 486 -5.63 22.79 2.73
C ARG A 486 -6.06 24.19 2.34
N ARG A 487 -5.07 25.05 2.08
CA ARG A 487 -5.28 26.46 1.79
C ARG A 487 -6.11 26.65 0.52
N SER A 488 -5.82 25.86 -0.52
CA SER A 488 -6.55 25.91 -1.79
C SER A 488 -8.02 25.51 -1.64
N ASP A 489 -8.32 24.46 -0.86
CA ASP A 489 -9.69 24.02 -0.57
C ASP A 489 -10.45 25.06 0.29
N THR A 490 -9.82 25.64 1.33
CA THR A 490 -10.41 26.73 2.13
C THR A 490 -10.72 27.96 1.28
N ASN A 491 -9.78 28.40 0.43
CA ASN A 491 -9.99 29.53 -0.48
C ASN A 491 -11.15 29.27 -1.47
N ARG A 492 -11.26 28.06 -2.00
CA ARG A 492 -12.34 27.68 -2.92
C ARG A 492 -13.70 27.68 -2.22
N ARG A 493 -13.77 27.23 -0.97
CA ARG A 493 -15.00 27.26 -0.15
C ARG A 493 -15.41 28.70 0.18
N GLN A 494 -14.48 29.55 0.61
CA GLN A 494 -14.75 30.97 0.85
C GLN A 494 -15.25 31.67 -0.41
N LYS A 495 -14.70 31.33 -1.59
CA LYS A 495 -15.19 31.86 -2.86
C LYS A 495 -16.60 31.37 -3.18
N ALA A 496 -16.92 30.10 -2.93
CA ALA A 496 -18.26 29.55 -3.15
C ALA A 496 -19.31 30.10 -2.18
N THR A 497 -18.97 30.32 -0.91
CA THR A 497 -19.87 30.96 0.06
C THR A 497 -20.09 32.44 -0.25
N SER A 498 -19.04 33.15 -0.70
CA SER A 498 -19.17 34.54 -1.16
C SER A 498 -20.03 34.66 -2.43
N SER A 499 -19.96 33.70 -3.37
CA SER A 499 -20.80 33.72 -4.57
C SER A 499 -22.26 33.32 -4.28
N ALA A 500 -22.48 32.44 -3.30
CA ALA A 500 -23.82 32.11 -2.83
C ALA A 500 -24.47 33.31 -2.11
N ALA A 501 -23.71 34.02 -1.29
CA ALA A 501 -24.16 35.25 -0.64
C ALA A 501 -24.44 36.38 -1.66
N SER A 502 -23.59 36.55 -2.68
CA SER A 502 -23.85 37.56 -3.73
C SER A 502 -25.08 37.22 -4.58
N SER A 503 -25.40 35.93 -4.77
CA SER A 503 -26.60 35.51 -5.51
C SER A 503 -27.92 35.75 -4.76
N GLN A 504 -27.88 35.86 -3.42
CA GLN A 504 -29.05 36.21 -2.60
C GLN A 504 -29.35 37.71 -2.56
N TRP A 505 -28.39 38.56 -2.93
CA TRP A 505 -28.58 40.02 -2.94
C TRP A 505 -29.10 40.56 -4.28
N THR A 506 -29.18 39.75 -5.33
CA THR A 506 -29.65 40.16 -6.66
C THR A 506 -31.12 39.83 -6.96
N THR A 507 -31.89 39.30 -5.99
CA THR A 507 -33.31 38.93 -6.20
C THR A 507 -34.29 39.76 -5.38
N ASN A 508 -34.12 41.09 -5.35
CA ASN A 508 -35.15 42.02 -4.87
C ASN A 508 -35.26 43.24 -5.81
N HIS A 509 -35.72 43.01 -7.03
CA HIS A 509 -36.37 44.05 -7.83
C HIS A 509 -37.76 43.55 -8.23
N PRO A 510 -38.85 44.25 -7.86
CA PRO A 510 -40.19 43.87 -8.31
C PRO A 510 -40.33 44.33 -9.76
N GLN A 511 -40.19 43.41 -10.71
CA GLN A 511 -40.63 43.67 -12.08
C GLN A 511 -42.07 43.24 -12.27
N VAL A 512 -42.88 44.28 -12.44
CA VAL A 512 -44.22 44.36 -13.01
C VAL A 512 -44.45 43.31 -14.09
N LEU A 513 -45.51 42.53 -13.90
CA LEU A 513 -46.13 41.68 -14.90
C LEU A 513 -46.63 42.54 -16.08
N CYS A 514 -46.11 42.28 -17.27
CA CYS A 514 -46.83 42.53 -18.51
C CYS A 514 -46.57 41.37 -19.46
N GLY A 515 -47.65 40.77 -19.96
CA GLY A 515 -47.63 39.51 -20.70
C GLY A 515 -47.32 39.66 -22.18
N THR A 516 -47.70 38.60 -22.90
CA THR A 516 -48.00 38.50 -24.35
C THR A 516 -47.01 37.60 -25.13
N THR A 517 -47.45 36.34 -25.29
CA THR A 517 -47.50 35.54 -26.54
C THR A 517 -46.27 34.76 -27.04
N MET A 518 -46.55 33.47 -27.31
CA MET A 518 -45.75 32.48 -28.05
C MET A 518 -45.41 32.93 -29.48
N THR A 519 -44.31 32.43 -30.06
CA THR A 519 -44.33 31.42 -31.16
C THR A 519 -42.92 31.13 -31.72
N PHE A 520 -42.73 29.82 -31.99
CA PHE A 520 -41.60 29.06 -32.58
C PHE A 520 -40.29 28.92 -31.80
#